data_AF-A0A502XCB3-F1
#
_entry.id   AF-A0A502XCB3-F1
#
_cell.length_a   1.000
_cell.length_b   1.000
_cell.length_c   1.000
_cell.angle_alpha   90.00
_cell.angle_beta   90.00
_cell.angle_gamma   90.00
#
_symmetry.space_group_name_H-M   'P 1'
#
loop_
_entity.id
_entity.type
_entity.pdbx_description
1 polymer ?
#
loop_
_entity_poly.entity_id
_entity_poly.type
_entity_poly.pdbx_seq_one_letter_code
_entity_poly.pdbx_strand_id
1 'polypeptide(L)' 'LNGEIKNFTGVDSPYEAPENPEIHLNTLGKSPEEMVDALFHFV' A
#
# COMPACT_ATOMS: atom_id res chain seq x y z
N LEU A 1 -7.03 15.14 -12.91
CA LEU A 1 -8.13 14.90 -11.95
C LEU A 1 -8.81 16.23 -11.70
N ASN A 2 -10.05 16.42 -12.16
CA ASN A 2 -10.74 17.71 -12.09
C ASN A 2 -11.27 18.07 -10.68
N GLY A 3 -10.76 17.43 -9.62
CA GLY A 3 -11.22 17.66 -8.24
C GLY A 3 -12.66 17.20 -7.96
N GLU A 4 -13.19 16.28 -8.77
CA GLU A 4 -14.57 15.77 -8.64
C GLU A 4 -14.78 14.95 -7.36
N ILE A 5 -13.71 14.36 -6.82
CA ILE A 5 -13.69 13.68 -5.52
C ILE A 5 -12.85 14.54 -4.58
N LYS A 6 -13.47 14.98 -3.48
CA LYS A 6 -12.76 15.72 -2.42
C LYS A 6 -12.06 14.76 -1.47
N ASN A 7 -10.92 15.17 -0.96
CA ASN A 7 -10.13 14.47 0.05
C ASN A 7 -9.67 13.08 -0.43
N PHE A 8 -9.25 12.99 -1.69
CA PHE A 8 -8.68 11.78 -2.26
C PHE A 8 -7.22 11.62 -1.80
N THR A 9 -7.01 10.67 -0.91
CA THR A 9 -5.68 10.32 -0.36
C THR A 9 -4.68 9.98 -1.46
N GLY A 10 -3.51 10.62 -1.42
CA GLY A 10 -2.47 10.50 -2.44
C GLY A 10 -2.65 11.43 -3.65
N VAL A 11 -3.73 12.24 -3.71
CA VAL A 11 -3.95 13.26 -4.74
C VAL A 11 -4.08 14.64 -4.11
N ASP A 12 -5.18 14.92 -3.41
CA ASP A 12 -5.45 16.20 -2.73
C ASP A 12 -5.45 16.08 -1.20
N SER A 13 -5.33 14.86 -0.66
CA SER A 13 -5.04 14.59 0.76
C SER A 13 -3.75 13.78 0.91
N PRO A 14 -2.96 14.00 1.98
CA PRO A 14 -1.72 13.25 2.20
C PRO A 14 -2.00 11.81 2.63
N TYR A 15 -1.09 10.91 2.30
CA TYR A 15 -0.99 9.58 2.91
C TYR A 15 0.18 9.58 3.90
N GLU A 16 -0.09 9.25 5.15
CA GLU A 16 0.94 9.08 6.18
C GLU A 16 1.31 7.60 6.25
N ALA A 17 2.45 7.25 5.66
CA ALA A 17 2.97 5.88 5.71
C ALA A 17 3.33 5.50 7.15
N PRO A 18 3.16 4.22 7.55
CA PRO A 18 3.56 3.76 8.88
C PRO A 18 5.07 3.92 9.07
N GLU A 19 5.48 4.50 10.20
CA GLU A 19 6.91 4.69 10.53
C GLU A 19 7.62 3.37 10.84
N ASN A 20 6.94 2.46 11.56
CA ASN A 20 7.49 1.18 12.00
C ASN A 20 6.51 0.04 11.70
N PRO A 21 6.30 -0.32 10.42
CA PRO A 21 5.47 -1.48 10.09
C PRO A 21 6.20 -2.77 10.44
N GLU A 22 5.46 -3.78 10.90
CA GLU A 22 6.01 -5.13 11.13
C GLU A 22 6.50 -5.72 9.80
N ILE A 23 5.74 -5.53 8.71
CA ILE A 23 6.11 -5.94 7.35
C ILE A 23 5.65 -4.91 6.32
N HIS A 24 6.45 -4.67 5.29
CA HIS A 24 6.10 -3.83 4.14
C HIS A 24 6.07 -4.67 2.86
N LEU A 25 4.87 -4.92 2.32
CA LEU A 25 4.67 -5.69 1.09
C LEU A 25 4.59 -4.77 -0.14
N ASN A 26 5.64 -4.78 -0.98
CA ASN A 26 5.64 -4.10 -2.27
C ASN A 26 4.93 -4.94 -3.33
N THR A 27 3.73 -4.51 -3.73
CA THR A 27 2.80 -5.28 -4.58
C THR A 27 3.00 -5.06 -6.09
N LEU A 28 3.68 -3.98 -6.50
CA LEU A 28 3.85 -3.67 -7.91
C LEU A 28 4.65 -4.78 -8.62
N GLY A 29 4.06 -5.34 -9.68
CA GLY A 29 4.67 -6.40 -10.48
C GLY A 29 4.61 -7.80 -9.86
N LYS A 30 3.80 -7.99 -8.80
CA LYS A 30 3.64 -9.28 -8.12
C LYS A 30 2.18 -9.69 -8.06
N SER A 31 1.93 -10.99 -8.06
CA SER A 31 0.60 -11.56 -7.89
C SER A 31 0.18 -11.57 -6.41
N PRO A 32 -1.13 -11.66 -6.13
CA PRO A 32 -1.61 -11.88 -4.77
C PRO A 32 -1.01 -13.11 -4.10
N GLU A 33 -0.83 -14.21 -4.84
CA GLU A 33 -0.24 -15.46 -4.33
C GLU A 33 1.22 -15.24 -3.88
N GLU A 34 2.02 -14.52 -4.68
CA GLU A 34 3.40 -14.16 -4.30
C GLU A 34 3.44 -13.29 -3.02
N MET A 35 2.43 -12.45 -2.79
CA MET A 35 2.31 -11.63 -1.58
C MET A 35 1.89 -12.41 -0.35
N VAL A 36 1.01 -13.39 -0.52
CA VAL A 36 0.65 -14.32 0.53
C VAL A 36 1.86 -15.18 0.92
N ASP A 37 2.62 -15.67 -0.05
CA ASP A 37 3.86 -16.40 0.21
C ASP A 37 4.89 -15.53 0.93
N ALA A 38 5.07 -14.28 0.52
CA ALA A 38 5.98 -13.34 1.20
C ALA A 38 5.56 -13.08 2.66
N LEU A 39 4.25 -13.01 2.92
CA LEU A 39 3.71 -12.86 4.27
C LEU A 39 3.98 -14.11 5.12
N PHE A 40 3.75 -15.32 4.58
CA PHE A 40 4.00 -16.57 5.31
C PHE A 40 5.48 -16.81 5.64
N HIS A 41 6.42 -16.27 4.86
CA HIS A 41 7.85 -16.37 5.17
C HIS A 41 8.34 -15.38 6.24
N PHE A 42 7.55 -14.34 6.54
CA PHE A 42 7.89 -13.37 7.58
C PHE A 42 7.53 -13.86 8.97
N VAL A 43 6.49 -14.70 9.10
CA VAL A 43 6.01 -15.28 10.37
C VAL A 43 6.85 -16.45 10.85
#